data_AF-A0AAE2C6S5-F1
#
_entry.id   AF-A0AAE2C6S5-F1
#
_cell.length_a   1.000
_cell.length_b   1.000
_cell.length_c   1.000
_cell.angle_alpha   90.00
_cell.angle_beta   90.00
_cell.angle_gamma   90.00
#
_symmetry.space_group_name_H-M   'P 1'
#
loop_
_entity.id
_entity.type
_entity.pdbx_description
1 polymer ?
#
loop_
_entity_poly.entity_id
_entity_poly.type
_entity_poly.pdbx_seq_one_letter_code
_entity_poly.pdbx_strand_id
1 'polypeptide(L)'
;MDFSLLLLVITLGFLILSLLSSSSLLFNKLHIKLRNFALYSSPRIGCLIAFYKNRHRLLDWYTKLLSQSDTMTIFVHRLGAPSTIVTAKPDNVEYILKTISPTFQRENPLLNCWGIFNVDGEMWSIQRKLASHVIIA
;
A
#
# COMPACT_ATOMS: atom_id res chain seq x y z
N MET A 1 28.70 26.84 -43.71
CA MET A 1 28.46 26.06 -42.48
C MET A 1 28.30 24.61 -42.89
N ASP A 2 29.24 23.77 -42.50
CA ASP A 2 29.35 22.41 -43.01
C ASP A 2 28.24 21.52 -42.44
N PHE A 3 27.61 20.72 -43.29
CA PHE A 3 26.56 19.77 -42.91
C PHE A 3 26.98 18.83 -41.76
N SER A 4 28.27 18.52 -41.68
CA SER A 4 28.90 17.75 -40.59
C SER A 4 28.78 18.43 -39.22
N LEU A 5 28.95 19.76 -39.15
CA LEU A 5 28.82 20.51 -37.91
C LEU A 5 27.36 20.54 -37.42
N LEU A 6 26.40 20.67 -38.35
CA LEU A 6 24.98 20.61 -38.02
C LEU A 6 24.60 19.24 -37.43
N LEU A 7 25.06 18.15 -38.06
CA LEU A 7 24.81 16.78 -37.60
C LEU A 7 25.42 16.52 -36.21
N LEU A 8 26.62 17.04 -35.96
CA LEU A 8 27.30 16.91 -34.67
C LEU A 8 26.56 17.65 -33.56
N VAL A 9 26.04 18.85 -33.82
CA VAL A 9 25.25 19.61 -32.83
C VAL A 9 23.94 18.89 -32.48
N ILE A 10 23.26 18.31 -33.48
CA ILE A 10 22.01 17.57 -33.27
C ILE A 10 22.24 16.32 -32.44
N THR A 11 23.30 15.55 -32.73
CA THR A 11 23.62 14.31 -31.99
C THR A 11 24.05 14.61 -30.54
N LEU A 12 24.85 15.65 -30.31
CA LEU A 12 25.18 16.11 -28.96
C LEU A 12 23.94 16.59 -28.19
N GLY A 13 23.04 17.33 -28.85
CA GLY A 13 21.78 17.76 -28.24
C GLY A 13 20.89 16.59 -27.79
N PHE A 14 20.76 15.57 -28.63
CA PHE A 14 20.02 14.35 -28.30
C PHE A 14 20.65 13.59 -27.12
N LEU A 15 21.98 13.49 -27.10
CA LEU A 15 22.72 12.84 -26.02
C LEU A 15 22.52 13.57 -24.69
N ILE A 16 22.62 14.90 -24.67
CA ILE A 16 22.38 15.74 -23.49
C ILE A 16 20.95 15.57 -22.98
N LEU A 17 19.96 15.58 -23.87
CA LEU A 17 18.55 15.38 -23.50
C LEU A 17 18.32 13.99 -22.87
N SER A 18 18.94 12.94 -23.42
CA SER A 18 18.84 11.58 -22.89
C SER A 18 19.45 11.44 -21.49
N LEU A 19 20.57 12.13 -21.23
CA LEU A 19 21.23 12.16 -19.92
C LEU A 19 20.40 12.91 -18.87
N LEU A 20 19.78 14.03 -19.26
CA LEU A 20 18.87 14.82 -18.41
C LEU A 20 17.62 14.02 -18.02
N SER A 21 17.00 13.30 -18.97
CA SER A 21 15.86 12.43 -18.65
C SER A 21 16.27 11.26 -17.74
N SER A 22 17.41 10.62 -17.99
CA SER A 22 17.89 9.50 -17.18
C SER A 22 18.22 9.92 -15.74
N SER A 23 18.87 11.07 -15.57
CA SER A 23 19.17 11.63 -14.24
C SER A 23 17.90 12.03 -13.46
N SER A 24 16.88 12.57 -14.13
CA SER A 24 15.58 12.87 -13.51
C SER A 24 14.87 11.62 -12.99
N LEU A 25 14.89 10.52 -13.76
CA LEU A 25 14.33 9.24 -13.34
C LEU A 25 15.07 8.65 -12.14
N LEU A 26 16.41 8.72 -12.14
CA LEU A 26 17.24 8.29 -11.02
C LEU A 26 16.99 9.13 -9.76
N PHE A 27 16.88 10.46 -9.91
CA PHE A 27 16.59 11.37 -8.81
C PHE A 27 15.22 11.10 -8.19
N ASN A 28 14.19 10.87 -9.01
CA ASN A 28 12.87 10.47 -8.53
C ASN A 28 12.90 9.14 -7.79
N LYS A 29 13.65 8.14 -8.29
CA LYS A 29 13.80 6.84 -7.63
C LYS A 29 14.53 6.97 -6.29
N LEU A 30 15.60 7.78 -6.24
CA LEU A 30 16.35 8.09 -5.03
C LEU A 30 15.49 8.85 -4.01
N HIS A 31 14.75 9.86 -4.45
CA HIS A 31 13.87 10.66 -3.60
C HIS A 31 12.74 9.82 -3.00
N ILE A 32 12.15 8.89 -3.77
CA ILE A 32 11.19 7.92 -3.25
C ILE A 32 11.84 7.00 -2.21
N LYS A 33 13.05 6.49 -2.48
CA LYS A 33 13.80 5.63 -1.56
C LYS A 33 14.15 6.36 -0.25
N LEU A 34 14.62 7.60 -0.35
CA LEU A 34 14.95 8.46 0.79
C LEU A 34 13.72 8.86 1.60
N ARG A 35 12.58 9.14 0.93
CA ARG A 35 11.32 9.42 1.61
C ARG A 35 10.83 8.19 2.37
N ASN A 36 10.93 7.01 1.78
CA ASN A 36 10.60 5.77 2.46
C ASN A 36 11.52 5.55 3.66
N PHE A 37 12.83 5.77 3.49
CA PHE A 37 13.80 5.69 4.59
C PHE A 37 13.48 6.69 5.73
N ALA A 38 13.13 7.93 5.40
CA ALA A 38 12.74 8.95 6.38
C ALA A 38 11.45 8.60 7.13
N LEU A 39 10.50 7.91 6.48
CA LEU A 39 9.34 7.33 7.16
C LEU A 39 9.75 6.27 8.19
N TYR A 40 10.81 5.51 7.92
CA TYR A 40 11.37 4.53 8.86
C TYR A 40 12.24 5.18 9.96
N SER A 41 12.87 6.33 9.73
CA SER A 41 13.76 7.01 10.72
C SER A 41 13.00 7.68 11.86
N SER A 42 11.77 8.15 11.64
CA SER A 42 10.86 8.63 12.70
C SER A 42 9.55 7.85 12.64
N PRO A 43 9.59 6.55 12.97
CA PRO A 43 8.59 5.58 12.54
C PRO A 43 7.18 5.94 13.05
N ARG A 44 7.06 6.54 14.23
CA ARG A 44 5.75 6.80 14.83
C ARG A 44 5.07 8.08 14.31
N ILE A 45 5.80 9.20 14.22
CA ILE A 45 5.27 10.50 13.75
C ILE A 45 5.20 10.50 12.22
N GLY A 46 6.27 10.06 11.55
CA GLY A 46 6.35 10.06 10.08
C GLY A 46 5.29 9.16 9.46
N CYS A 47 5.08 7.98 10.02
CA CYS A 47 4.03 7.08 9.55
C CYS A 47 2.62 7.64 9.80
N LEU A 48 2.40 8.36 10.91
CA LEU A 48 1.10 9.00 11.18
C LEU A 48 0.78 10.06 10.12
N ILE A 49 1.73 10.95 9.82
CA ILE A 49 1.57 11.99 8.81
C ILE A 49 1.34 11.36 7.43
N ALA A 50 2.13 10.35 7.06
CA ALA A 50 1.97 9.66 5.77
C ALA A 50 0.62 8.95 5.66
N PHE A 51 0.14 8.33 6.74
CA PHE A 51 -1.18 7.71 6.78
C PHE A 51 -2.29 8.74 6.50
N TYR A 52 -2.28 9.87 7.22
CA TYR A 52 -3.30 10.91 7.01
C TYR A 52 -3.23 11.57 5.64
N LYS A 53 -2.02 11.77 5.10
CA LYS A 53 -1.84 12.30 3.74
C LYS A 53 -2.42 11.37 2.66
N ASN A 54 -2.30 10.06 2.86
CA ASN A 54 -2.79 9.04 1.92
C ASN A 54 -4.18 8.48 2.31
N ARG A 55 -4.90 9.10 3.26
CA ARG A 55 -6.21 8.62 3.76
C ARG A 55 -7.25 8.35 2.67
N HIS A 56 -7.20 9.10 1.57
CA HIS A 56 -8.12 8.98 0.44
C HIS A 56 -7.78 7.80 -0.49
N ARG A 57 -6.56 7.24 -0.39
CA ARG A 57 -6.02 6.15 -1.21
C ARG A 57 -5.17 5.20 -0.36
N LEU A 58 -5.71 4.78 0.79
CA LEU A 58 -4.98 3.96 1.75
C LEU A 58 -4.58 2.61 1.16
N LEU A 59 -5.49 1.95 0.44
CA LEU A 59 -5.22 0.64 -0.16
C LEU A 59 -4.07 0.73 -1.17
N ASP A 60 -4.13 1.68 -2.11
CA ASP A 60 -3.04 1.93 -3.06
C ASP A 60 -1.71 2.22 -2.36
N TRP A 61 -1.75 3.00 -1.27
CA TRP A 61 -0.56 3.33 -0.49
C TRP A 61 0.04 2.10 0.18
N TYR A 62 -0.77 1.25 0.82
CA TYR A 62 -0.31 -0.02 1.39
C TYR A 62 0.23 -0.97 0.33
N THR A 63 -0.47 -1.14 -0.80
CA THR A 63 -0.01 -1.99 -1.91
C THR A 63 1.33 -1.48 -2.46
N LYS A 64 1.51 -0.15 -2.56
CA LYS A 64 2.79 0.44 -2.96
C LYS A 64 3.89 0.12 -1.95
N LEU A 65 3.63 0.25 -0.65
CA LEU A 65 4.61 -0.10 0.38
C LEU A 65 4.97 -1.59 0.35
N LEU A 66 3.98 -2.46 0.15
CA LEU A 66 4.17 -3.91 0.01
C LEU A 66 4.99 -4.26 -1.24
N SER A 67 4.72 -3.61 -2.38
CA SER A 67 5.47 -3.81 -3.64
C SER A 67 6.95 -3.41 -3.53
N GLN A 68 7.28 -2.58 -2.54
CA GLN A 68 8.65 -2.14 -2.26
C GLN A 68 9.33 -2.98 -1.18
N SER A 69 8.60 -3.90 -0.53
CA SER A 69 9.12 -4.80 0.48
C SER A 69 9.43 -6.16 -0.13
N ASP A 70 10.64 -6.65 0.05
CA ASP A 70 11.07 -7.96 -0.47
C ASP A 70 10.28 -9.12 0.16
N THR A 71 9.76 -8.94 1.38
CA THR A 71 9.01 -9.97 2.12
C THR A 71 7.50 -9.90 1.91
N MET A 72 7.02 -8.94 1.09
CA MET A 72 5.59 -8.62 0.94
C MET A 72 4.87 -8.42 2.28
N THR A 73 5.61 -7.96 3.29
CA THR A 73 5.10 -7.69 4.63
C THR A 73 5.71 -6.40 5.12
N ILE A 74 4.90 -5.56 5.76
CA ILE A 74 5.31 -4.26 6.29
C ILE A 74 4.78 -4.07 7.70
N PHE A 75 5.56 -3.35 8.51
CA PHE A 75 5.19 -2.96 9.85
C PHE A 75 4.84 -1.48 9.90
N VAL A 76 3.62 -1.17 10.33
CA VAL A 76 3.06 0.18 10.36
C VAL A 76 2.83 0.56 11.81
N HIS A 77 3.73 1.40 12.32
CA HIS A 77 3.65 1.91 13.69
C HIS A 77 3.20 3.37 13.67
N ARG A 78 2.07 3.69 14.31
CA ARG A 78 1.55 5.07 14.40
C ARG A 78 1.44 5.49 15.86
N LEU A 79 1.65 6.78 16.16
CA LEU A 79 1.35 7.29 17.51
C LEU A 79 -0.17 7.23 17.76
N GLY A 80 -0.57 6.77 18.95
CA GLY A 80 -1.97 6.72 19.39
C GLY A 80 -2.81 5.58 18.77
N ALA A 81 -2.19 4.64 18.06
CA ALA A 81 -2.86 3.47 17.49
C ALA A 81 -2.02 2.21 17.71
N PRO A 82 -2.65 1.02 17.80
CA PRO A 82 -1.93 -0.24 17.87
C PRO A 82 -1.05 -0.43 16.63
N SER A 83 0.09 -1.10 16.83
CA SER A 83 0.98 -1.46 15.74
C SER A 83 0.26 -2.40 14.78
N THR A 84 0.31 -2.09 13.49
CA THR A 84 -0.40 -2.86 12.45
C THR A 84 0.61 -3.58 11.58
N ILE A 85 0.44 -4.89 11.41
CA ILE A 85 1.18 -5.68 10.42
C ILE A 85 0.29 -5.80 9.19
N VAL A 86 0.83 -5.46 8.02
CA VAL A 86 0.14 -5.64 6.74
C VAL A 86 0.95 -6.61 5.90
N THR A 87 0.31 -7.66 5.39
CA THR A 87 0.97 -8.72 4.63
C THR A 87 0.18 -9.06 3.37
N ALA A 88 0.90 -9.27 2.28
CA ALA A 88 0.38 -9.81 1.02
C ALA A 88 1.03 -11.16 0.67
N LYS A 89 1.79 -11.75 1.61
CA LYS A 89 2.40 -13.07 1.43
C LYS A 89 1.29 -14.14 1.43
N PRO A 90 1.16 -14.97 0.36
CA PRO A 90 0.07 -15.94 0.23
C PRO A 90 -0.08 -16.85 1.45
N ASP A 91 1.02 -17.42 1.96
CA ASP A 91 0.99 -18.32 3.13
C ASP A 91 0.40 -17.64 4.38
N ASN A 92 0.78 -16.38 4.62
CA ASN A 92 0.28 -15.62 5.78
C ASN A 92 -1.20 -15.27 5.59
N VAL A 93 -1.60 -14.89 4.37
CA VAL A 93 -3.00 -14.58 4.05
C VAL A 93 -3.87 -15.82 4.24
N GLU A 94 -3.43 -16.97 3.74
CA GLU A 94 -4.14 -18.23 3.91
C GLU A 94 -4.26 -18.62 5.40
N TYR A 95 -3.17 -18.50 6.15
CA TYR A 95 -3.17 -18.76 7.59
C TYR A 95 -4.15 -17.84 8.34
N ILE A 96 -4.10 -16.54 8.05
CA ILE A 96 -4.99 -15.54 8.65
C ILE A 96 -6.45 -15.87 8.33
N LEU A 97 -6.78 -16.12 7.07
CA LEU A 97 -8.15 -16.44 6.64
C LEU A 97 -8.68 -17.73 7.26
N LYS A 98 -7.83 -18.76 7.40
CA LYS A 98 -8.19 -20.02 8.08
C LYS A 98 -8.42 -19.82 9.58
N THR A 99 -7.64 -18.97 10.22
CA THR A 99 -7.67 -18.77 11.68
C THR A 99 -8.78 -17.81 12.12
N ILE A 100 -9.12 -16.83 11.28
CA ILE A 100 -10.14 -15.81 11.56
C ILE A 100 -11.58 -16.35 11.39
N SER A 101 -11.77 -17.44 10.64
CA SER A 101 -13.09 -17.91 10.17
C SER A 101 -14.13 -18.27 11.26
N PRO A 102 -13.78 -18.45 12.55
CA PRO A 102 -14.78 -18.45 13.63
C PRO A 102 -14.49 -17.51 14.82
N THR A 103 -13.30 -16.91 14.90
CA THR A 103 -12.81 -16.23 16.13
C THR A 103 -12.80 -14.71 16.04
N PHE A 104 -13.29 -14.11 14.95
CA PHE A 104 -13.38 -12.65 14.81
C PHE A 104 -14.53 -12.07 15.66
N GLN A 105 -14.40 -12.24 16.97
CA GLN A 105 -15.19 -11.54 17.96
C GLN A 105 -14.69 -10.10 18.02
N ARG A 106 -15.49 -9.21 17.44
CA ARG A 106 -15.58 -7.75 17.68
C ARG A 106 -14.32 -7.05 18.22
N GLU A 107 -13.55 -6.40 17.35
CA GLU A 107 -12.49 -5.47 17.76
C GLU A 107 -13.03 -4.10 18.24
N ASN A 108 -14.35 -3.85 18.18
CA ASN A 108 -14.92 -2.60 18.66
C ASN A 108 -16.37 -2.72 19.19
N PRO A 109 -16.61 -2.61 20.51
CA PRO A 109 -17.97 -2.53 21.06
C PRO A 109 -18.74 -1.26 20.65
N LEU A 110 -18.05 -0.24 20.14
CA LEU A 110 -18.65 1.08 19.89
C LEU A 110 -19.28 1.26 18.50
N LEU A 111 -18.94 0.41 17.51
CA LEU A 111 -19.62 0.41 16.22
C LEU A 111 -20.70 -0.66 16.22
N ASN A 112 -21.94 -0.24 16.53
CA ASN A 112 -23.16 -1.00 16.24
C ASN A 112 -23.42 -1.03 14.72
N CYS A 113 -22.44 -1.50 13.94
CA CYS A 113 -22.61 -1.71 12.51
C CYS A 113 -23.15 -3.12 12.31
N TRP A 114 -24.44 -3.24 11.96
CA TRP A 114 -25.16 -4.50 11.77
C TRP A 114 -24.86 -5.16 10.41
N GLY A 115 -23.68 -4.90 9.85
CA GLY A 115 -23.28 -5.44 8.55
C GLY A 115 -22.73 -6.86 8.68
N ILE A 116 -22.84 -7.64 7.61
CA ILE A 116 -22.32 -9.02 7.50
C ILE A 116 -20.86 -9.18 7.93
N PHE A 117 -20.03 -8.15 7.85
CA PHE A 117 -18.64 -8.22 8.26
C PHE A 117 -18.37 -7.92 9.75
N ASN A 118 -19.40 -7.57 10.53
CA ASN A 118 -19.25 -7.08 11.90
C ASN A 118 -20.19 -7.79 12.90
N VAL A 119 -20.79 -8.92 12.50
CA VAL A 119 -21.66 -9.76 13.33
C VAL A 119 -20.93 -11.07 13.69
N ASP A 120 -21.23 -11.62 14.86
CA ASP A 120 -20.57 -12.83 15.36
C ASP A 120 -21.05 -14.11 14.63
N GLY A 121 -20.30 -15.21 14.78
CA GLY A 121 -20.34 -16.42 13.93
C GLY A 121 -21.71 -16.94 13.45
N GLU A 122 -22.70 -17.10 14.34
CA GLU A 122 -24.03 -17.59 13.94
C GLU A 122 -24.78 -16.57 13.06
N MET A 123 -24.79 -15.31 13.48
CA MET A 123 -25.42 -14.21 12.75
C MET A 123 -24.69 -13.94 11.43
N TRP A 124 -23.37 -14.09 11.41
CA TRP A 124 -22.55 -14.01 10.20
C TRP A 124 -22.91 -15.10 9.18
N SER A 125 -23.09 -16.35 9.63
CA SER A 125 -23.49 -17.48 8.78
C SER A 125 -24.90 -17.27 8.18
N ILE A 126 -25.87 -16.84 9.00
CA ILE A 126 -27.23 -16.54 8.58
C ILE A 126 -27.23 -15.42 7.53
N GLN A 127 -26.53 -14.31 7.81
CA GLN A 127 -26.46 -13.18 6.88
C GLN A 127 -25.74 -13.54 5.57
N ARG A 128 -24.66 -14.34 5.60
CA ARG A 128 -23.99 -14.81 4.37
C ARG A 128 -24.91 -15.72 3.56
N LYS A 129 -25.65 -16.63 4.21
CA LYS A 129 -26.61 -17.50 3.52
C LYS A 129 -27.71 -16.69 2.84
N LEU A 130 -28.29 -15.70 3.53
CA LEU A 130 -29.32 -14.83 2.97
C LEU A 130 -28.78 -13.98 1.81
N ALA A 131 -27.60 -13.35 1.98
CA ALA A 131 -26.97 -12.55 0.93
C ALA A 131 -26.67 -13.37 -0.33
N SER A 132 -26.16 -14.60 -0.18
CA SER A 132 -25.91 -15.49 -1.33
C SER A 132 -27.20 -15.86 -2.07
N HIS A 133 -28.33 -16.05 -1.38
CA HIS A 133 -29.61 -16.32 -2.04
C HIS A 133 -30.12 -15.10 -2.82
N VAL A 134 -29.92 -13.88 -2.30
CA VAL A 134 -30.36 -12.65 -2.98
C VAL A 134 -29.49 -12.31 -4.20
N ILE A 135 -28.20 -12.61 -4.16
CA ILE A 135 -27.27 -12.30 -5.26
C ILE A 135 -27.40 -13.29 -6.43
N ILE A 136 -27.85 -14.52 -6.16
CA ILE A 136 -27.99 -15.59 -7.16
C ILE A 136 -29.43 -15.63 -7.76
N ALA A 137 -30.38 -14.89 -7.19
CA ALA A 137 -31.75 -14.74 -7.70
C ALA A 137 -31.87 -13.58 -8.71
#